data_AF-A0A830F323-F1
#
_entry.id   AF-A0A830F323-F1
#
_cell.length_a   1.000
_cell.length_b   1.000
_cell.length_c   1.000
_cell.angle_alpha   90.00
_cell.angle_beta   90.00
_cell.angle_gamma   90.00
#
_symmetry.space_group_name_H-M   'P 1'
#
loop_
_entity.id
_entity.type
_entity.pdbx_description
1 polymer ?
#
loop_
_entity_poly.entity_id
_entity_poly.type
_entity_poly.pdbx_seq_one_letter_code
_entity_poly.pdbx_strand_id
1 'polypeptide(L)'
;MSDTDDAGGASDGEADLLEELFAVIEDRKETLPEGSYTASLFTHEKGENRTLEKVGEEATEFILAAKDDDAEEMAEEGADVVYHMLVALSMHDVDVEELLDVLRERRG
;
A
#
# COMPACT_ATOMS: atom_id res chain seq x y z
N MET A 1 -25.39 30.64 22.05
CA MET A 1 -26.07 30.18 20.83
C MET A 1 -25.00 30.21 19.77
N SER A 2 -24.24 29.11 19.62
CA SER A 2 -24.63 27.92 18.83
C SER A 2 -24.88 28.42 17.40
N ASP A 3 -24.06 28.08 16.42
CA ASP A 3 -23.89 26.69 16.02
C ASP A 3 -22.46 26.36 15.61
N THR A 4 -21.94 25.29 16.23
CA THR A 4 -20.79 24.53 15.77
C THR A 4 -21.39 23.50 14.80
N ASP A 5 -21.16 23.69 13.50
CA ASP A 5 -21.48 22.66 12.51
C ASP A 5 -20.39 21.58 12.58
N ASP A 6 -20.63 20.63 13.49
CA ASP A 6 -20.15 19.26 13.43
C ASP A 6 -21.17 18.46 12.60
N ALA A 7 -20.75 17.94 11.44
CA ALA A 7 -21.32 16.74 10.85
C ALA A 7 -20.52 16.33 9.59
N GLY A 8 -19.68 15.29 9.73
CA GLY A 8 -19.11 14.61 8.58
C GLY A 8 -18.07 13.52 8.84
N GLY A 9 -17.74 13.16 10.09
CA GLY A 9 -16.80 12.08 10.38
C GLY A 9 -17.39 10.70 10.05
N ALA A 10 -16.96 10.11 8.95
CA ALA A 10 -17.34 8.78 8.51
C ALA A 10 -16.06 7.95 8.24
N SER A 11 -15.63 7.17 9.24
CA SER A 11 -14.65 6.07 9.13
C SER A 11 -13.33 6.41 8.41
N ASP A 12 -12.71 7.55 8.72
CA ASP A 12 -11.48 8.02 8.04
C ASP A 12 -10.22 7.18 8.37
N GLY A 13 -10.20 6.46 9.50
CA GLY A 13 -8.97 5.83 10.03
C GLY A 13 -8.29 4.76 9.18
N GLU A 14 -8.99 4.11 8.23
CA GLU A 14 -8.39 3.08 7.36
C GLU A 14 -7.81 3.68 6.07
N ALA A 15 -8.43 4.73 5.54
CA ALA A 15 -7.84 5.52 4.46
C ALA A 15 -6.60 6.26 4.99
N ASP A 16 -6.69 6.79 6.21
CA ASP A 16 -5.57 7.41 6.92
C ASP A 16 -4.36 6.46 6.99
N LEU A 17 -4.56 5.15 7.24
CA LEU A 17 -3.46 4.19 7.32
C LEU A 17 -2.73 3.99 5.98
N LEU A 18 -3.46 3.88 4.87
CA LEU A 18 -2.84 3.71 3.55
C LEU A 18 -2.11 4.99 3.11
N GLU A 19 -2.69 6.14 3.42
CA GLU A 19 -2.06 7.46 3.18
C GLU A 19 -0.79 7.64 4.02
N GLU A 20 -0.84 7.30 5.32
CA GLU A 20 0.34 7.33 6.22
C GLU A 20 1.44 6.38 5.73
N LEU A 21 1.07 5.15 5.34
CA LEU A 21 2.02 4.17 4.82
C LEU A 21 2.65 4.64 3.51
N PHE A 22 1.85 5.23 2.62
CA PHE A 22 2.34 5.77 1.35
C PHE A 22 3.27 6.98 1.57
N ALA A 23 2.94 7.88 2.49
CA ALA A 23 3.81 9.00 2.87
C ALA A 23 5.18 8.52 3.38
N VAL A 24 5.20 7.43 4.15
CA VAL A 24 6.45 6.79 4.59
C VAL A 24 7.22 6.16 3.42
N ILE A 25 6.53 5.62 2.40
CA ILE A 25 7.16 5.09 1.18
C ILE A 25 7.79 6.24 0.37
N GLU A 26 7.08 7.34 0.18
CA GLU A 26 7.58 8.54 -0.51
C GLU A 26 8.78 9.15 0.21
N ASP A 27 8.72 9.31 1.54
CA ASP A 27 9.87 9.77 2.33
C ASP A 27 11.10 8.87 2.11
N ARG A 28 10.91 7.55 2.02
CA ARG A 28 12.00 6.61 1.76
C ARG A 28 12.50 6.62 0.33
N LYS A 29 11.65 6.91 -0.65
CA LYS A 29 12.03 7.16 -2.05
C LYS A 29 12.95 8.37 -2.15
N GLU A 30 12.68 9.42 -1.38
CA GLU A 30 13.46 10.65 -1.37
C GLU A 30 14.76 10.54 -0.55
N THR A 31 14.67 10.01 0.67
CA THR A 31 15.78 10.04 1.65
C THR A 31 16.74 8.86 1.51
N LEU A 32 16.30 7.74 0.90
CA LEU A 32 17.08 6.52 0.67
C LEU A 32 17.94 6.07 1.87
N PRO A 33 17.35 5.89 3.08
CA PRO A 33 18.11 5.57 4.28
C PRO A 33 18.79 4.19 4.17
N GLU A 34 20.06 4.14 4.55
CA GLU A 34 20.84 2.89 4.53
C GLU A 34 20.18 1.79 5.38
N GLY A 35 20.11 0.58 4.84
CA GLY A 35 19.52 -0.58 5.52
C GLY A 35 17.99 -0.64 5.53
N SER A 36 17.30 0.37 4.97
CA SER A 36 15.84 0.33 4.82
C SER A 36 15.43 -0.64 3.71
N TYR A 37 14.46 -1.50 4.01
CA TYR A 37 13.86 -2.39 3.01
C TYR A 37 13.23 -1.61 1.86
N THR A 38 12.41 -0.59 2.16
CA THR A 38 11.75 0.22 1.12
C THR A 38 12.79 0.92 0.23
N ALA A 39 13.84 1.50 0.82
CA ALA A 39 14.90 2.15 0.05
C ALA A 39 15.59 1.15 -0.88
N SER A 40 15.81 -0.09 -0.40
CA SER A 40 16.41 -1.14 -1.22
C SER A 40 15.59 -1.49 -2.46
N LEU A 41 14.25 -1.38 -2.41
CA LEU A 41 13.37 -1.59 -3.58
C LEU A 41 13.59 -0.52 -4.64
N PHE A 42 13.70 0.76 -4.23
CA PHE A 42 13.97 1.89 -5.14
C PHE A 42 15.39 1.87 -5.74
N THR A 43 16.37 1.37 -4.98
CA THR A 43 17.77 1.31 -5.43
C THR A 43 18.17 -0.02 -6.06
N HIS A 44 17.24 -0.97 -6.17
CA HIS A 44 17.55 -2.31 -6.65
C HIS A 44 18.06 -2.27 -8.10
N GLU A 45 19.07 -3.07 -8.45
CA GLU A 45 19.66 -3.07 -9.80
C GLU A 45 18.68 -3.46 -10.91
N LYS A 46 17.67 -4.28 -10.57
CA LYS A 46 16.56 -4.63 -11.47
C LYS A 46 15.53 -3.50 -11.66
N GLY A 47 15.64 -2.41 -10.90
CA GLY A 47 14.69 -1.31 -10.88
C GLY A 47 13.28 -1.79 -10.53
N GLU A 48 12.28 -1.22 -11.22
CA GLU A 48 10.85 -1.53 -11.07
C GLU A 48 10.54 -3.03 -11.14
N ASN A 49 11.29 -3.80 -11.94
CA ASN A 49 11.04 -5.23 -12.12
C ASN A 49 11.14 -5.99 -10.79
N ARG A 50 12.00 -5.56 -9.85
CA ARG A 50 12.09 -6.21 -8.53
C ARG A 50 10.79 -6.07 -7.75
N THR A 51 10.22 -4.87 -7.73
CA THR A 51 8.95 -4.60 -7.05
C THR A 51 7.81 -5.36 -7.71
N LEU A 52 7.75 -5.37 -9.05
CA LEU A 52 6.72 -6.10 -9.80
C LEU A 52 6.83 -7.63 -9.63
N GLU A 53 8.05 -8.17 -9.56
CA GLU A 53 8.30 -9.58 -9.20
C GLU A 53 7.71 -9.89 -7.82
N LYS A 54 7.94 -9.02 -6.82
CA LYS A 54 7.36 -9.19 -5.48
C LYS A 54 5.84 -9.14 -5.50
N VAL A 55 5.22 -8.18 -6.17
CA VAL A 55 3.74 -8.15 -6.30
C VAL A 55 3.19 -9.49 -6.82
N GLY A 56 3.84 -10.10 -7.81
CA GLY A 56 3.42 -11.41 -8.34
C GLY A 56 3.68 -12.59 -7.40
N GLU A 57 4.78 -12.55 -6.65
CA GLU A 57 5.15 -13.53 -5.62
C GLU A 57 4.10 -13.53 -4.49
N GLU A 58 3.89 -12.40 -3.82
CA GLU A 58 2.97 -12.31 -2.68
C GLU A 58 1.52 -12.57 -3.11
N ALA A 59 1.13 -12.17 -4.32
CA ALA A 59 -0.20 -12.48 -4.84
C ALA A 59 -0.40 -13.98 -5.04
N THR A 60 0.66 -14.69 -5.42
CA THR A 60 0.62 -16.15 -5.54
C THR A 60 0.54 -16.79 -4.15
N GLU A 61 1.31 -16.30 -3.18
CA GLU A 61 1.30 -16.78 -1.79
C GLU A 61 -0.05 -16.53 -1.11
N PHE A 62 -0.64 -15.34 -1.27
CA PHE A 62 -2.01 -15.03 -0.84
C PHE A 62 -3.04 -16.02 -1.41
N ILE A 63 -2.95 -16.34 -2.71
CA ILE A 63 -3.85 -17.32 -3.35
C ILE A 63 -3.68 -18.71 -2.73
N LEU A 64 -2.45 -19.11 -2.41
CA LEU A 64 -2.16 -20.40 -1.80
C LEU A 64 -2.67 -20.46 -0.36
N ALA A 65 -2.43 -19.42 0.44
CA ALA A 65 -2.96 -19.30 1.81
C ALA A 65 -4.50 -19.38 1.82
N ALA A 66 -5.15 -18.68 0.88
CA ALA A 66 -6.61 -18.77 0.70
C ALA A 66 -7.11 -20.14 0.26
N LYS A 67 -6.35 -20.85 -0.58
CA LYS A 67 -6.68 -22.21 -0.97
C LYS A 67 -6.56 -23.20 0.20
N ASP A 68 -5.63 -22.95 1.12
CA ASP A 68 -5.32 -23.85 2.23
C ASP A 68 -6.06 -23.48 3.53
N ASP A 69 -7.00 -22.52 3.47
CA ASP A 69 -7.80 -22.01 4.59
C ASP A 69 -6.94 -21.44 5.74
N ASP A 70 -5.74 -20.95 5.43
CA ASP A 70 -4.83 -20.30 6.40
C ASP A 70 -5.12 -18.80 6.47
N ALA A 71 -5.89 -18.39 7.48
CA ALA A 71 -6.29 -17.01 7.65
C ALA A 71 -5.16 -16.08 8.14
N GLU A 72 -4.14 -16.64 8.82
CA GLU A 72 -3.01 -15.86 9.31
C GLU A 72 -2.08 -15.51 8.15
N GLU A 73 -1.66 -16.53 7.39
CA GLU A 73 -0.82 -16.35 6.21
C GLU A 73 -1.54 -15.52 5.13
N MET A 74 -2.87 -15.69 4.98
CA MET A 74 -3.64 -14.85 4.05
C MET A 74 -3.62 -13.37 4.42
N ALA A 75 -3.63 -13.03 5.72
CA ALA A 75 -3.54 -11.65 6.16
C ALA A 75 -2.13 -11.07 5.96
N GLU A 76 -1.10 -11.87 6.23
CA GLU A 76 0.31 -11.49 6.02
C GLU A 76 0.59 -11.22 4.54
N GLU A 77 0.29 -12.18 3.67
CA GLU A 77 0.54 -12.05 2.23
C GLU A 77 -0.35 -10.99 1.57
N GLY A 78 -1.57 -10.83 2.07
CA GLY A 78 -2.46 -9.75 1.64
C GLY A 78 -1.86 -8.36 1.95
N ALA A 79 -1.22 -8.21 3.11
CA ALA A 79 -0.53 -6.98 3.48
C ALA A 79 0.70 -6.75 2.59
N ASP A 80 1.48 -7.79 2.28
CA ASP A 80 2.66 -7.66 1.42
C ASP A 80 2.29 -7.34 -0.03
N VAL A 81 1.19 -7.90 -0.56
CA VAL A 81 0.59 -7.47 -1.84
C VAL A 81 0.28 -5.98 -1.83
N VAL A 82 -0.44 -5.50 -0.81
CA VAL A 82 -0.82 -4.08 -0.71
C VAL A 82 0.43 -3.20 -0.61
N TYR A 83 1.38 -3.55 0.24
CA TYR A 83 2.62 -2.78 0.42
C TYR A 83 3.42 -2.68 -0.88
N HIS A 84 3.65 -3.80 -1.57
CA HIS A 84 4.40 -3.80 -2.83
C HIS A 84 3.65 -3.10 -3.97
N MET A 85 2.31 -3.13 -3.97
CA MET A 85 1.50 -2.32 -4.88
C MET A 85 1.69 -0.82 -4.60
N LEU A 86 1.67 -0.37 -3.35
CA LEU A 86 1.92 1.04 -2.99
C LEU A 86 3.31 1.50 -3.43
N VAL A 87 4.36 0.68 -3.25
CA VAL A 87 5.70 0.99 -3.78
C VAL A 87 5.70 1.08 -5.30
N ALA A 88 4.96 0.23 -6.01
CA ALA A 88 4.84 0.32 -7.46
C ALA A 88 4.13 1.61 -7.91
N LEU A 89 3.05 2.03 -7.22
CA LEU A 89 2.39 3.31 -7.49
C LEU A 89 3.36 4.49 -7.33
N SER A 90 4.11 4.51 -6.22
CA SER A 90 5.17 5.48 -5.95
C SER A 90 6.23 5.52 -7.07
N MET A 91 6.70 4.37 -7.57
CA MET A 91 7.68 4.30 -8.67
C MET A 91 7.15 4.87 -9.99
N HIS A 92 5.82 4.86 -10.19
CA HIS A 92 5.16 5.38 -11.38
C HIS A 92 4.54 6.77 -11.19
N ASP A 93 4.84 7.43 -10.06
CA ASP A 93 4.31 8.74 -9.68
C ASP A 93 2.77 8.80 -9.72
N VAL A 94 2.13 7.70 -9.31
CA VAL A 94 0.68 7.61 -9.10
C VAL A 94 0.41 7.75 -7.61
N ASP A 95 -0.46 8.69 -7.23
CA ASP A 95 -0.76 8.94 -5.82
C ASP A 95 -1.67 7.84 -5.25
N VAL A 96 -1.51 7.53 -3.96
CA VAL A 96 -2.43 6.64 -3.23
C VAL A 96 -3.85 7.20 -3.23
N GLU A 97 -4.00 8.52 -3.29
CA GLU A 97 -5.30 9.19 -3.38
C GLU A 97 -6.05 8.81 -4.67
N GLU A 98 -5.34 8.65 -5.79
CA GLU A 98 -5.92 8.18 -7.05
C GLU A 98 -6.40 6.72 -6.93
N LEU A 99 -5.64 5.85 -6.26
CA LEU A 99 -6.06 4.49 -5.95
C LEU A 99 -7.32 4.50 -5.07
N LEU A 100 -7.33 5.32 -4.01
CA LEU A 100 -8.43 5.42 -3.07
C LEU A 100 -9.70 5.96 -3.75
N ASP A 101 -9.58 6.91 -4.67
CA ASP A 101 -10.71 7.39 -5.47
C ASP A 101 -11.34 6.27 -6.30
N VAL A 102 -10.52 5.48 -6.98
CA VAL A 102 -11.00 4.29 -7.73
C VAL A 102 -11.66 3.27 -6.79
N LEU A 103 -11.14 3.07 -5.58
CA LEU A 103 -11.75 2.19 -4.58
C LEU A 103 -13.07 2.75 -4.03
N ARG A 104 -13.16 4.07 -3.80
CA ARG A 104 -14.39 4.76 -3.40
C ARG A 104 -15.47 4.60 -4.47
N GLU A 105 -15.12 4.72 -5.75
CA GLU A 105 -16.03 4.45 -6.87
C GLU A 105 -16.51 2.99 -6.89
N ARG A 106 -15.64 2.02 -6.56
CA ARG A 106 -16.03 0.60 -6.50
C ARG A 106 -16.91 0.24 -5.31
N ARG A 107 -16.85 1.03 -4.23
CA ARG A 107 -17.67 0.84 -3.02
C ARG A 107 -19.15 1.16 -3.26
N GLY A 108 -19.49 1.95 -4.29
CA GLY A 108 -20.82 2.52 -4.54
C GLY A 108 -21.39 2.25 -5.93
#